data_AF-A0AAJ2N441-F1
#
_entry.id   AF-A0AAJ2N441-F1
#
_cell.length_a   1.000
_cell.length_b   1.000
_cell.length_c   1.000
_cell.angle_alpha   90.00
_cell.angle_beta   90.00
_cell.angle_gamma   90.00
#
_symmetry.space_group_name_H-M   'P 1'
#
loop_
_entity.id
_entity.type
_entity.pdbx_description
1 polymer ?
#
loop_
_entity_poly.entity_id
_entity_poly.type
_entity_poly.pdbx_seq_one_letter_code
_entity_poly.pdbx_strand_id
1 'polypeptide(L)' 'MDKFKDLEKLIKLTGDRAKLDAKANDTYIVYKTVEGQIVKEYNNGDIVPVVNSDASHA' A
#
# COMPACT_ATOMS: atom_id res chain seq x y z
N MET A 1 -24.70 15.81 0.88
CA MET A 1 -23.38 15.15 0.72
C MET A 1 -22.95 14.71 2.10
N ASP A 2 -22.81 13.40 2.29
CA ASP A 2 -22.31 12.85 3.54
C ASP A 2 -20.79 12.82 3.45
N LYS A 3 -20.15 13.81 4.08
CA LYS A 3 -18.70 14.05 3.97
C LYS A 3 -17.87 12.80 4.31
N PHE A 4 -18.39 11.92 5.17
CA PHE A 4 -17.71 10.67 5.53
C PHE A 4 -17.73 9.65 4.39
N LYS A 5 -18.85 9.52 3.66
CA LYS A 5 -18.95 8.61 2.52
C LYS A 5 -18.06 9.05 1.36
N ASP A 6 -17.96 10.35 1.14
CA ASP A 6 -17.11 10.90 0.07
C ASP A 6 -15.62 10.73 0.42
N LEU A 7 -15.24 10.91 1.69
CA LEU A 7 -13.89 10.63 2.18
C LEU A 7 -13.53 9.14 2.05
N GLU A 8 -14.42 8.23 2.44
CA GLU A 8 -14.19 6.78 2.31
C GLU A 8 -13.95 6.36 0.85
N LYS A 9 -14.75 6.91 -0.08
CA LYS A 9 -14.55 6.69 -1.52
C LYS A 9 -13.19 7.18 -1.99
N LEU A 10 -12.80 8.40 -1.58
CA LEU A 10 -11.51 8.96 -1.96
C LEU A 10 -10.35 8.07 -1.49
N ILE A 11 -10.39 7.62 -0.23
CA ILE A 11 -9.35 6.73 0.34
C ILE A 11 -9.24 5.43 -0.47
N LYS A 12 -10.36 4.79 -0.80
CA LYS A 12 -10.37 3.56 -1.61
C LYS A 12 -9.79 3.80 -3.01
N LEU A 13 -10.24 4.86 -3.69
CA LEU A 13 -9.76 5.22 -5.02
C LEU A 13 -8.25 5.51 -5.04
N THR A 14 -7.72 6.18 -4.02
CA THR A 14 -6.28 6.43 -3.91
C THR A 14 -5.49 5.12 -3.77
N GLY A 15 -5.98 4.18 -2.95
CA GLY A 15 -5.36 2.85 -2.82
C GLY A 15 -5.40 2.04 -4.11
N ASP A 16 -6.55 1.98 -4.77
CA ASP A 16 -6.73 1.27 -6.04
C ASP A 16 -5.84 1.85 -7.14
N ARG A 17 -5.74 3.19 -7.20
CA ARG A 17 -4.85 3.86 -8.15
C ARG A 17 -3.38 3.55 -7.89
N ALA A 18 -2.96 3.51 -6.63
CA ALA A 18 -1.58 3.15 -6.27
C ALA A 18 -1.24 1.71 -6.69
N LYS A 19 -2.16 0.75 -6.48
CA LYS A 19 -2.00 -0.64 -6.95
C LYS A 19 -1.87 -0.73 -8.47
N LEU A 20 -2.72 0.00 -9.20
CA LEU A 20 -2.70 0.01 -10.65
C LEU A 20 -1.40 0.60 -11.20
N ASP A 21 -0.93 1.70 -10.60
CA ASP A 21 0.32 2.34 -10.99
C ASP A 21 1.54 1.45 -10.71
N ALA A 22 1.58 0.79 -9.55
CA ALA A 22 2.63 -0.18 -9.23
C ALA A 22 2.65 -1.36 -10.20
N LYS A 23 1.47 -1.87 -10.58
CA LYS A 23 1.34 -2.93 -11.59
C LYS A 23 1.81 -2.50 -12.97
N ALA A 24 1.51 -1.27 -13.39
CA ALA A 24 1.92 -0.74 -14.68
C ALA A 24 3.45 -0.54 -14.78
N ASN A 25 4.12 -0.31 -13.64
CA ASN A 25 5.55 -0.04 -13.56
C ASN A 25 6.37 -1.22 -12.99
N ASP A 26 5.78 -2.42 -12.90
CA ASP A 26 6.45 -3.64 -12.38
C ASP A 26 7.12 -3.43 -11.01
N THR A 27 6.40 -2.79 -10.07
CA THR A 27 6.88 -2.47 -8.73
C THR A 27 5.84 -2.85 -7.66
N TYR A 28 6.10 -2.46 -6.42
CA TYR A 28 5.25 -2.74 -5.25
C TYR A 28 4.72 -1.46 -4.61
N ILE A 29 3.61 -1.60 -3.87
CA ILE A 29 3.13 -0.57 -2.95
C ILE A 29 3.50 -0.91 -1.51
N VAL A 30 3.60 0.11 -0.65
CA VAL A 30 3.81 -0.07 0.79
C VAL A 30 2.63 0.51 1.55
N TYR A 31 2.04 -0.26 2.46
CA TYR A 31 0.94 0.23 3.30
C TYR A 31 0.95 -0.44 4.68
N LYS A 32 0.17 0.14 5.60
CA LYS A 32 -0.04 -0.39 6.94
C LYS A 32 -1.29 -1.26 6.98
N THR A 33 -1.18 -2.48 7.47
CA THR A 33 -2.30 -3.39 7.66
C THR A 33 -3.16 -2.96 8.86
N VAL A 34 -4.36 -3.54 8.96
CA VAL A 34 -5.26 -3.36 10.11
C VAL A 34 -4.62 -3.84 11.43
N GLU A 35 -3.70 -4.81 11.35
CA GLU A 35 -2.91 -5.32 12.48
C GLU A 35 -1.74 -4.39 12.84
N GLY A 36 -1.55 -3.32 12.07
CA GLY A 36 -0.53 -2.31 12.29
C GLY A 36 0.84 -2.64 11.69
N GLN A 37 0.97 -3.75 10.97
CA GLN A 37 2.20 -4.14 10.29
C GLN A 37 2.38 -3.35 9.00
N ILE A 38 3.62 -3.02 8.65
CA ILE A 38 3.93 -2.43 7.34
C ILE A 38 4.25 -3.58 6.38
N VAL A 39 3.62 -3.59 5.21
CA VAL A 39 3.81 -4.63 4.18
C VAL A 39 4.10 -4.02 2.82
N LYS A 40 4.80 -4.77 1.97
CA LYS A 40 4.95 -4.54 0.54
C LYS A 40 4.00 -5.47 -0.20
N GLU A 41 3.16 -4.97 -1.10
CA GLU A 41 2.35 -5.78 -2.01
C GLU A 41 2.87 -5.61 -3.43
N TYR A 42 3.31 -6.71 -4.03
CA TYR A 42 3.84 -6.79 -5.39
C TYR A 42 2.72 -7.00 -6.41
N ASN A 43 3.02 -6.73 -7.68
CA ASN A 43 2.05 -6.83 -8.78
C ASN A 43 1.52 -8.25 -9.05
N ASN A 44 2.22 -9.29 -8.57
CA ASN A 44 1.81 -10.69 -8.61
C ASN A 44 0.89 -11.08 -7.43
N GLY A 45 0.66 -10.17 -6.49
CA GLY A 45 -0.14 -10.40 -5.29
C GLY A 45 0.67 -10.88 -4.08
N ASP A 46 2.00 -10.99 -4.19
CA ASP A 46 2.84 -11.33 -3.05
C ASP A 46 2.83 -10.19 -2.03
N ILE A 47 2.55 -10.53 -0.77
CA ILE A 47 2.57 -9.59 0.35
C ILE A 47 3.71 -9.99 1.28
N VAL A 48 4.69 -9.10 1.43
CA VAL A 48 5.90 -9.33 2.23
C VAL A 48 5.97 -8.29 3.35
N PRO A 49 6.17 -8.68 4.62
CA PRO A 49 6.34 -7.73 5.70
C PRO A 49 7.60 -6.89 5.50
N VAL A 50 7.49 -5.58 5.77
CA VAL A 50 8.66 -4.71 5.93
C VAL A 50 9.21 -4.98 7.32
N VAL A 51 10.12 -5.94 7.41
CA VAL A 51 10.95 -6.11 8.60
C VAL A 51 11.87 -4.90 8.69
N ASN A 52 11.84 -4.18 9.80
CA ASN A 52 12.84 -3.16 10.12
C ASN A 52 14.19 -3.87 10.31
N SER A 53 14.86 -4.20 9.21
CA SER A 53 16.30 -4.30 9.25
C SER A 53 16.81 -2.86 9.27
N ASP A 54 17.07 -2.33 10.46
CA ASP A 54 18.08 -1.29 10.68
C ASP A 54 19.46 -1.86 10.26
N ALA A 55 19.58 -2.31 9.03
CA ALA A 55 20.78 -2.91 8.47
C ALA A 55 21.34 -1.95 7.43
N SER A 56 22.29 -1.15 7.92
CA SER A 56 23.42 -0.62 7.15
C SER A 56 23.09 0.33 6.00
N HIS A 57 22.77 1.58 6.35
CA HIS A 57 23.44 2.68 5.66
C HIS A 57 24.79 2.89 6.34
N ALA A 58 25.80 2.19 5.85
CA ALA A 58 27.21 2.48 6.11
C ALA A 58 27.73 3.50 5.09
#